data_AF-A0A943EIM0-F1
#
_entry.id   AF-A0A943EIM0-F1
#
_cell.length_a   1.000
_cell.length_b   1.000
_cell.length_c   1.000
_cell.angle_alpha   90.00
_cell.angle_beta   90.00
_cell.angle_gamma   90.00
#
_symmetry.space_group_name_H-M   'P 1'
#
loop_
_entity.id
_entity.type
_entity.pdbx_description
1 polymer ?
#
loop_
_entity_poly.entity_id
_entity_poly.type
_entity_poly.pdbx_seq_one_letter_code
_entity_poly.pdbx_strand_id
1 'polypeptide(L)' 'MSTIANIGKRRKCLCIKTMHIVIGNQQRDLFTKGHIYDCVIRDSAQLQIYYKIYGDEFDLSCTKDEFDENFVLSDKRK' A
#
# COMPACT_ATOMS: atom_id res chain seq x y z
N MET A 1 7.90 -23.47 -14.66
CA MET A 1 8.47 -22.11 -14.79
C MET A 1 7.59 -21.16 -13.99
N SER A 2 7.92 -20.91 -12.72
CA SER A 2 7.18 -19.94 -11.90
C SER A 2 7.95 -18.62 -11.88
N THR A 3 7.28 -17.58 -12.36
CA THR A 3 7.71 -16.19 -12.48
C THR A 3 8.00 -15.58 -11.10
N ILE A 4 9.26 -15.62 -10.68
CA ILE A 4 9.75 -14.87 -9.52
C ILE A 4 10.18 -13.47 -9.99
N ALA A 5 9.20 -12.64 -10.33
CA ALA A 5 9.41 -11.24 -10.64
C ALA A 5 8.45 -10.44 -9.75
N ASN A 6 8.87 -10.14 -8.52
CA ASN A 6 8.31 -9.15 -7.57
C ASN A 6 8.48 -9.58 -6.09
N ILE A 7 9.63 -10.15 -5.72
CA ILE A 7 10.06 -10.15 -4.30
C ILE A 7 10.56 -8.75 -3.94
N GLY A 8 9.77 -7.71 -4.19
CA GLY A 8 9.92 -6.51 -3.36
C GLY A 8 9.56 -6.95 -1.95
N LYS A 9 10.35 -6.58 -0.94
CA LYS A 9 10.21 -7.06 0.43
C LYS A 9 8.74 -6.88 0.87
N ARG A 10 7.98 -7.97 0.94
CA ARG A 10 6.59 -7.94 1.42
C ARG A 10 6.63 -7.46 2.86
N ARG A 11 5.86 -6.42 3.15
CA ARG A 11 5.73 -5.77 4.46
C ARG A 11 4.25 -5.70 4.82
N LYS A 12 4.00 -5.34 6.06
CA LYS A 12 2.67 -4.97 6.55
C LYS A 12 2.60 -3.46 6.72
N CYS A 13 1.55 -2.85 6.19
CA CYS A 13 1.31 -1.42 6.22
C CYS A 13 -0.01 -1.14 6.96
N LEU A 14 0.05 -0.33 8.01
CA LEU A 14 -1.12 0.13 8.75
C LEU A 14 -1.67 1.37 8.07
N CYS A 15 -2.95 1.36 7.73
CA CYS A 15 -3.65 2.54 7.24
C CYS A 15 -3.95 3.50 8.41
N ILE A 16 -3.53 4.75 8.31
CA ILE A 16 -3.73 5.78 9.34
C ILE A 16 -4.88 6.75 9.00
N LYS A 17 -5.38 6.70 7.76
CA LYS A 17 -6.45 7.56 7.25
C LYS A 17 -7.35 6.78 6.29
N THR A 18 -8.66 6.73 6.56
CA THR A 18 -9.62 6.06 5.66
C THR A 18 -9.62 6.75 4.31
N MET A 19 -9.44 5.96 3.25
CA MET A 19 -9.49 6.41 1.87
C MET A 19 -10.79 5.92 1.25
N HIS A 20 -11.45 6.77 0.49
CA HIS A 20 -12.68 6.43 -0.21
C HIS A 20 -12.47 6.47 -1.71
N ILE A 21 -13.21 5.64 -2.43
CA ILE A 21 -13.33 5.66 -3.89
C ILE A 21 -14.79 5.85 -4.26
N VAL A 22 -15.04 6.63 -5.32
CA VAL A 22 -16.38 6.81 -5.89
C VAL A 22 -16.47 5.99 -7.17
N ILE A 23 -17.39 5.04 -7.22
CA ILE A 23 -17.64 4.20 -8.39
C ILE A 23 -19.10 4.41 -8.81
N GLY A 24 -19.30 5.08 -9.95
CA GLY A 24 -20.61 5.58 -10.35
C GLY A 24 -21.16 6.55 -9.30
N ASN A 25 -22.28 6.17 -8.66
CA ASN A 25 -22.94 6.98 -7.62
C ASN A 25 -22.73 6.42 -6.20
N GLN A 26 -21.84 5.45 -6.01
CA GLN A 26 -21.55 4.85 -4.71
C GLN A 26 -20.17 5.27 -4.19
N GLN A 27 -20.10 5.73 -2.94
CA GLN A 27 -18.86 5.90 -2.21
C GLN A 27 -18.55 4.60 -1.44
N ARG A 28 -17.34 4.08 -1.60
CA ARG A 28 -16.84 2.89 -0.90
C ARG A 28 -15.52 3.19 -0.23
N ASP A 29 -15.21 2.42 0.81
CA ASP A 29 -13.91 2.49 1.47
C ASP A 29 -12.90 1.70 0.64
N LEU A 30 -11.86 2.38 0.17
CA LEU A 30 -10.73 1.78 -0.53
C LEU A 30 -9.74 1.18 0.47
N PHE A 31 -9.44 1.94 1.53
CA PHE A 31 -8.63 1.51 2.67
C PHE A 31 -9.23 2.07 3.96
N THR A 32 -9.28 1.25 5.00
CA THR A 32 -9.91 1.60 6.28
C THR A 32 -8.85 1.93 7.32
N LYS A 33 -8.99 3.08 7.99
CA LYS A 33 -8.11 3.47 9.10
C LYS A 33 -8.06 2.37 10.17
N GLY A 34 -6.86 2.05 10.63
CA GLY A 34 -6.59 1.02 11.63
C GLY A 34 -6.42 -0.38 11.05
N HIS A 35 -6.73 -0.59 9.77
CA HIS A 35 -6.55 -1.89 9.12
C HIS A 35 -5.11 -2.07 8.62
N ILE A 36 -4.63 -3.31 8.67
CA ILE A 36 -3.29 -3.69 8.23
C ILE A 36 -3.41 -4.37 6.88
N TYR A 37 -2.69 -3.84 5.90
CA TYR A 37 -2.65 -4.33 4.53
C TYR A 37 -1.29 -4.92 4.20
N ASP A 38 -1.26 -5.90 3.30
CA ASP A 38 -0.02 -6.32 2.66
C ASP A 38 0.49 -5.19 1.77
N CYS A 39 1.81 -4.99 1.76
CA CYS A 39 2.42 -3.99 0.91
C CYS A 39 3.81 -4.42 0.44
N VAL A 40 4.26 -3.85 -0.67
CA VAL A 40 5.59 -4.04 -1.23
C VAL A 40 6.25 -2.68 -1.40
N ILE A 41 7.50 -2.57 -0.96
CA ILE A 41 8.35 -1.41 -1.21
C ILE A 41 9.32 -1.79 -2.32
N ARG A 42 9.30 -1.02 -3.41
CA ARG A 42 10.25 -1.13 -4.51
C ARG A 42 11.21 0.04 -4.45
N ASP A 43 12.46 -0.28 -4.18
CA ASP A 43 13.56 0.63 -4.32
C ASP A 43 14.13 0.43 -5.72
N SER A 44 13.68 1.23 -6.68
CA SER A 44 14.36 1.29 -7.98
C SER A 44 15.66 2.04 -7.75
N ALA A 45 16.80 1.40 -8.03
CA ALA A 45 18.15 1.95 -7.89
C ALA A 45 18.42 3.29 -8.62
N GLN A 46 17.40 3.88 -9.26
CA GLN A 46 17.42 5.10 -10.04
C GLN A 46 16.40 6.15 -9.54
N LEU A 47 16.33 6.40 -8.21
CA LEU A 47 15.81 7.63 -7.57
C LEU A 47 14.37 7.66 -7.02
N GLN A 48 13.49 6.68 -7.22
CA GLN A 48 12.13 6.73 -6.65
C GLN A 48 11.72 5.44 -5.94
N ILE A 49 11.36 5.59 -4.67
CA ILE A 49 10.77 4.53 -3.85
C ILE A 49 9.27 4.49 -4.15
N TYR A 50 8.80 3.33 -4.63
CA TYR A 50 7.39 3.10 -4.87
C TYR A 50 6.81 2.10 -3.87
N TYR A 51 5.62 2.40 -3.39
CA TYR A 51 4.85 1.56 -2.48
C TYR A 51 3.68 0.97 -3.24
N LYS A 52 3.42 -0.32 -3.04
CA LYS A 52 2.22 -0.99 -3.53
C LYS A 52 1.48 -1.61 -2.36
N ILE A 53 0.28 -1.13 -2.05
CA ILE A 53 -0.59 -1.62 -0.98
C ILE A 53 -1.68 -2.48 -1.60
N TYR A 54 -1.89 -3.67 -1.07
CA TYR A 54 -2.91 -4.61 -1.55
C TYR A 54 -4.13 -4.52 -0.63
N GLY A 55 -5.21 -3.93 -1.13
CA GLY A 55 -6.54 -3.98 -0.51
C GLY A 55 -7.31 -5.23 -0.92
N ASP A 56 -8.55 -5.36 -0.43
CA ASP A 56 -9.39 -6.53 -0.69
C ASP A 56 -9.88 -6.60 -2.14
N GLU A 57 -10.30 -5.45 -2.69
CA GLU A 57 -10.79 -5.33 -4.07
C GLU A 57 -9.78 -4.64 -5.02
N PHE A 58 -8.95 -3.72 -4.49
CA PHE A 58 -8.08 -2.87 -5.29
C PHE A 58 -6.67 -2.78 -4.71
N ASP A 59 -5.68 -2.61 -5.59
CA ASP A 59 -4.32 -2.28 -5.21
C ASP A 59 -4.01 -0.79 -5.43
N LEU A 60 -3.27 -0.19 -4.50
CA LEU A 60 -2.82 1.19 -4.60
C LEU A 60 -1.30 1.22 -4.81
N SER A 61 -0.87 1.79 -5.92
CA SER A 61 0.54 2.15 -6.13
C SER A 61 0.72 3.62 -5.81
N CYS A 62 1.61 3.95 -4.87
CA CYS A 62 1.81 5.32 -4.42
C CYS A 62 3.30 5.65 -4.20
N THR A 63 3.58 6.95 -4.18
CA THR A 63 4.88 7.52 -3.85
C THR A 63 5.15 7.46 -2.34
N LYS A 64 6.37 7.79 -1.93
CA LYS A 64 6.72 7.89 -0.51
C LYS A 64 5.86 8.92 0.23
N ASP A 65 5.60 10.08 -0.37
CA ASP A 65 4.86 11.16 0.29
C ASP A 65 3.40 10.75 0.51
N GLU A 66 2.75 10.19 -0.51
CA GLU A 66 1.40 9.64 -0.39
C GLU A 66 1.32 8.48 0.60
N PHE A 67 2.38 7.65 0.66
CA PHE A 67 2.47 6.59 1.66
C PHE A 67 2.51 7.17 3.07
N ASP A 68 3.40 8.12 3.36
CA ASP A 68 3.57 8.70 4.69
C ASP A 68 2.32 9.49 5.17
N GLU A 69 1.50 10.01 4.24
CA GLU A 69 0.22 10.66 4.55
C GLU A 69 -0.90 9.68 4.95
N ASN A 70 -0.91 8.47 4.39
CA ASN A 70 -2.05 7.55 4.48
C ASN A 70 -1.74 6.23 5.20
N PHE A 71 -0.46 5.86 5.30
CA PHE A 71 0.00 4.59 5.82
C PHE A 71 1.29 4.72 6.65
N VAL A 72 1.55 3.72 7.48
CA VAL A 72 2.84 3.53 8.15
C VAL A 72 3.26 2.06 8.08
N LEU A 73 4.56 1.78 8.08
CA LEU A 73 5.04 0.40 8.18
C LEU A 73 4.74 -0.16 9.57
N SER A 74 3.98 -1.26 9.61
CA SER A 74 3.62 -1.96 10.85
C SER A 74 4.80 -2.72 11.47
N ASP A 75 5.87 -2.94 10.71
CA ASP A 75 7.09 -3.67 11.10
C ASP A 75 7.99 -2.88 12.09
N LYS A 76 7.54 -1.74 12.60
CA LYS A 76 8.25 -1.03 13.68
C LYS A 76 7.94 -1.68 15.03
N ARG A 77 8.41 -2.92 15.25
CA ARG A 77 8.79 -3.55 16.55
C ARG A 77 8.56 -5.07 16.53
N LYS A 78 9.65 -5.82 16.55
CA LYS A 78 10.08 -6.51 17.77
C LYS A 78 11.59 -6.47 17.87
#